data_AF-A0A2V1E7F5-F1
#
_entry.id   AF-A0A2V1E7F5-F1
#
_cell.length_a   1.000
_cell.length_b   1.000
_cell.length_c   1.000
_cell.angle_alpha   90.00
_cell.angle_beta   90.00
_cell.angle_gamma   90.00
#
_symmetry.space_group_name_H-M   'P 1'
#
loop_
_entity.id
_entity.type
_entity.pdbx_description
1 polymer ?
#
loop_
_entity_poly.entity_id
_entity_poly.type
_entity_poly.pdbx_seq_one_letter_code
_entity_poly.pdbx_strand_id
1 'polypeptide(L)'
;MPTKRKASDSHSPASSGSSPLPQHSTKRVKGEPASTLIPIEARQTAKQGEKNVSLLRMTCVDQKSGEKKELHFKKLIHSEIDWNNNEHICKINSWRNQLYGRAGMKSKQITMWNEVEVSFLELTFHLLIVEGAKFGVMVPRTRAILDAFNDHFTGMVFQDSHGRDYEPREARPANAFTSKLTRVAGNLKDRLEAVIEDRPGDSFLPVITQAMIKQYLELKADSPVNGDSKNLDKVFTWKAGTPVPTGDPYIGKWQAALENMLQQDSGSKMAESEPVRSIECDAADLPEDIALQVEAATILVQMRAGTIPSYDYRYRDGLSTLSSSPY
;
A
#
# COMPACT_ATOMS: atom_id res chain seq x y z
N MET A 1 52.32 32.54 25.60
CA MET A 1 53.06 33.17 26.73
C MET A 1 52.24 34.35 27.23
N PRO A 2 51.92 34.47 28.53
CA PRO A 2 51.96 33.42 29.56
C PRO A 2 50.88 32.35 29.25
N THR A 3 49.99 31.77 30.07
CA THR A 3 49.65 31.85 31.51
C THR A 3 49.40 30.41 32.04
N LYS A 4 48.81 30.25 33.24
CA LYS A 4 48.22 28.99 33.73
C LYS A 4 46.93 29.32 34.49
N ARG A 5 45.92 28.44 34.44
CA ARG A 5 44.92 28.30 35.51
C ARG A 5 44.88 26.85 35.98
N LYS A 6 44.76 26.67 37.29
CA LYS A 6 44.89 25.39 38.01
C LYS A 6 43.51 25.06 38.58
N ALA A 7 42.89 23.99 38.10
CA ALA A 7 41.66 23.45 38.69
C ALA A 7 42.04 22.40 39.76
N SER A 8 41.21 22.27 40.79
CA SER A 8 41.46 21.43 41.96
C SER A 8 40.76 20.09 41.87
N ASP A 9 41.42 19.03 42.33
CA ASP A 9 40.79 17.74 42.60
C ASP A 9 39.62 17.89 43.59
N SER A 10 38.55 17.15 43.35
CA SER A 10 37.42 16.99 44.27
C SER A 10 37.02 15.53 44.27
N HIS A 11 37.48 14.78 45.28
CA HIS A 11 37.10 13.38 45.44
C HIS A 11 35.60 13.26 45.77
N SER A 12 34.94 12.30 45.16
CA SER A 12 33.62 11.80 45.56
C SER A 12 33.60 10.28 45.38
N PRO A 13 33.30 9.49 46.42
CA PRO A 13 33.35 8.03 46.32
C PRO A 13 32.16 7.50 45.51
N ALA A 14 32.45 6.76 44.44
CA ALA A 14 31.41 6.13 43.62
C ALA A 14 30.79 4.95 44.38
N SER A 15 29.51 5.08 44.75
CA SER A 15 28.72 3.96 45.29
C SER A 15 28.47 2.93 44.18
N SER A 16 28.92 1.70 44.37
CA SER A 16 28.85 0.60 43.41
C SER A 16 27.47 -0.06 43.34
N GLY A 17 26.43 0.73 43.06
CA GLY A 17 25.06 0.27 42.83
C GLY A 17 24.91 -0.50 41.52
N SER A 18 25.27 -1.79 41.51
CA SER A 18 25.20 -2.70 40.36
C SER A 18 23.77 -3.08 39.99
N SER A 19 23.05 -2.13 39.37
CA SER A 19 21.72 -2.38 38.77
C SER A 19 21.77 -3.56 37.79
N PRO A 20 20.95 -4.61 37.96
CA PRO A 20 20.95 -5.76 37.06
C PRO A 20 20.60 -5.35 35.63
N LEU A 21 21.51 -5.64 34.68
CA LEU A 21 21.25 -5.42 33.26
C LEU A 21 19.98 -6.17 32.81
N PRO A 22 19.13 -5.56 31.96
CA PRO A 22 17.90 -6.20 31.52
C PRO A 22 18.23 -7.48 30.75
N GLN A 23 17.74 -8.61 31.24
CA GLN A 23 17.95 -9.91 30.60
C GLN A 23 17.27 -9.93 29.23
N HIS A 24 18.07 -9.75 28.17
CA HIS A 24 17.62 -9.95 26.80
C HIS A 24 17.09 -11.37 26.64
N SER A 25 15.80 -11.50 26.33
CA SER A 25 15.16 -12.79 26.11
C SER A 25 15.82 -13.50 24.94
N THR A 26 16.45 -14.64 25.20
CA THR A 26 17.09 -15.47 24.17
C THR A 26 16.08 -15.86 23.10
N LYS A 27 16.47 -15.73 21.82
CA LYS A 27 15.62 -16.10 20.69
C LYS A 27 15.42 -17.62 20.70
N ARG A 28 14.22 -18.05 21.12
CA ARG A 28 13.83 -19.46 21.25
C ARG A 28 14.07 -20.24 19.96
N VAL A 29 14.69 -21.43 20.04
CA VAL A 29 15.07 -22.20 18.86
C VAL A 29 13.82 -22.79 18.18
N LYS A 30 13.76 -22.69 16.85
CA LYS A 30 12.65 -23.20 16.02
C LYS A 30 12.64 -24.73 16.03
N GLY A 31 12.02 -25.32 17.04
CA GLY A 31 11.95 -26.77 17.26
C GLY A 31 11.79 -27.16 18.73
N GLU A 32 12.03 -26.25 19.68
CA GLU A 32 11.70 -26.52 21.09
C GLU A 32 10.21 -26.82 21.27
N PRO A 33 9.84 -27.76 22.17
CA PRO A 33 8.45 -28.08 22.43
C PRO A 33 7.67 -26.85 22.91
N ALA A 34 6.37 -26.80 22.58
CA ALA A 34 5.44 -25.89 23.23
C ALA A 34 5.45 -26.11 24.75
N SER A 35 5.06 -25.10 25.52
CA SER A 35 4.96 -25.30 26.98
C SER A 35 3.85 -26.31 27.26
N THR A 36 4.15 -27.32 28.08
CA THR A 36 3.22 -28.40 28.43
C THR A 36 1.93 -27.90 29.07
N LEU A 37 1.91 -26.70 29.65
CA LEU A 37 0.74 -26.14 30.33
C LEU A 37 -0.17 -25.41 29.34
N ILE A 38 -1.30 -26.02 29.02
CA ILE A 38 -2.33 -25.51 28.10
C ILE A 38 -3.49 -24.92 28.93
N PRO A 39 -3.80 -23.61 28.81
CA PRO A 39 -4.95 -23.00 29.48
C PRO A 39 -6.29 -23.66 29.10
N ILE A 40 -7.12 -23.98 30.09
CA ILE A 40 -8.47 -24.53 29.90
C ILE A 40 -9.47 -23.40 29.62
N GLU A 41 -9.29 -22.26 30.29
CA GLU A 41 -10.23 -21.14 30.27
C GLU A 41 -10.26 -20.44 28.91
N ALA A 42 -11.47 -20.08 28.47
CA ALA A 42 -11.67 -19.18 27.34
C ALA A 42 -10.91 -17.86 27.53
N ARG A 43 -10.37 -17.30 26.45
CA ARG A 43 -9.52 -16.11 26.51
C ARG A 43 -10.33 -14.86 26.87
N GLN A 44 -10.35 -14.55 28.14
CA GLN A 44 -10.85 -13.28 28.68
C GLN A 44 -9.70 -12.28 28.86
N THR A 45 -9.98 -11.01 28.54
CA THR A 45 -9.12 -9.86 28.81
C THR A 45 -9.68 -9.03 29.96
N ALA A 46 -8.80 -8.52 30.82
CA ALA A 46 -9.17 -7.53 31.82
C ALA A 46 -9.46 -6.19 31.13
N LYS A 47 -10.55 -5.51 31.54
CA LYS A 47 -10.89 -4.15 31.11
C LYS A 47 -10.63 -3.17 32.25
N GLN A 48 -10.33 -1.92 31.91
CA GLN A 48 -10.21 -0.84 32.87
C GLN A 48 -11.57 -0.57 33.54
N GLY A 49 -11.57 -0.40 34.87
CA GLY A 49 -12.77 -0.24 35.69
C GLY A 49 -13.52 -1.54 36.05
N GLU A 50 -13.35 -2.62 35.30
CA GLU A 50 -14.08 -3.89 35.51
C GLU A 50 -13.31 -4.81 36.48
N LYS A 51 -13.60 -4.70 37.79
CA LYS A 51 -12.93 -5.50 38.84
C LYS A 51 -13.30 -6.99 38.77
N ASN A 52 -12.53 -7.78 38.02
CA ASN A 52 -12.73 -9.22 37.89
C ASN A 52 -11.52 -10.02 38.42
N VAL A 53 -11.53 -10.31 39.73
CA VAL A 53 -10.46 -11.02 40.46
C VAL A 53 -10.15 -12.40 39.87
N SER A 54 -11.11 -13.07 39.19
CA SER A 54 -10.86 -14.36 38.55
C SER A 54 -9.76 -14.31 37.49
N LEU A 55 -9.53 -13.15 36.86
CA LEU A 55 -8.51 -12.98 35.84
C LEU A 55 -7.07 -13.03 36.38
N LEU A 56 -6.89 -12.96 37.70
CA LEU A 56 -5.59 -13.10 38.40
C LEU A 56 -5.14 -14.55 38.59
N ARG A 57 -6.00 -15.52 38.28
CA ARG A 57 -5.70 -16.95 38.20
C ARG A 57 -5.98 -17.49 36.81
N MET A 58 -5.37 -18.61 36.43
CA MET A 58 -5.75 -19.37 35.25
C MET A 58 -5.44 -20.84 35.42
N THR A 59 -6.42 -21.68 35.13
CA THR A 59 -6.34 -23.13 35.17
C THR A 59 -5.73 -23.65 33.88
N CYS A 60 -4.65 -24.43 33.97
CA CYS A 60 -4.04 -25.11 32.84
C CYS A 60 -4.10 -26.63 33.03
N VAL A 61 -4.14 -27.39 31.93
CA VAL A 61 -3.82 -28.83 31.91
C VAL A 61 -2.37 -29.01 31.47
N ASP A 62 -1.66 -29.92 32.14
CA ASP A 62 -0.37 -30.42 31.70
C ASP A 62 -0.55 -31.48 30.59
N GLN A 63 -0.12 -31.16 29.37
CA GLN A 63 -0.25 -32.00 28.18
C GLN A 63 0.40 -33.39 28.33
N LYS A 64 1.35 -33.58 29.27
CA LYS A 64 2.00 -34.87 29.51
C LYS A 64 1.34 -35.73 30.59
N SER A 65 0.88 -35.12 31.69
CA SER A 65 0.30 -35.87 32.82
C SER A 65 -1.22 -35.79 32.92
N GLY A 66 -1.87 -34.90 32.15
CA GLY A 66 -3.31 -34.62 32.25
C GLY A 66 -3.71 -33.80 33.50
N GLU A 67 -2.77 -33.52 34.39
CA GLU A 67 -3.01 -32.83 35.65
C GLU A 67 -3.47 -31.38 35.45
N LYS A 68 -4.47 -30.96 36.23
CA LYS A 68 -4.88 -29.56 36.30
C LYS A 68 -3.98 -28.80 37.28
N LYS A 69 -3.38 -27.71 36.83
CA LYS A 69 -2.45 -26.85 37.59
C LYS A 69 -2.94 -25.40 37.51
N GLU A 70 -3.26 -24.79 38.65
CA GLU A 70 -3.64 -23.37 38.72
C GLU A 70 -2.37 -22.49 38.72
N LEU A 71 -2.37 -21.46 37.88
CA LEU A 71 -1.31 -20.47 37.79
C LEU A 71 -1.84 -19.11 38.25
N HIS A 72 -1.15 -18.48 39.19
CA HIS A 72 -1.51 -17.16 39.71
C HIS A 72 -0.63 -16.05 39.14
N PHE A 73 -1.20 -14.86 39.01
CA PHE A 73 -0.49 -13.62 38.68
C PHE A 73 0.43 -13.23 39.86
N LYS A 74 1.74 -13.09 39.61
CA LYS A 74 2.76 -12.79 40.64
C LYS A 74 3.50 -11.46 40.45
N LYS A 75 3.05 -10.59 39.55
CA LYS A 75 3.76 -9.32 39.22
C LYS A 75 3.37 -8.12 40.09
N LEU A 76 2.25 -8.19 40.80
CA LEU A 76 1.75 -7.19 41.74
C LEU A 76 1.08 -7.92 42.91
N ILE A 77 1.04 -7.31 44.10
CA ILE A 77 0.32 -7.86 45.25
C ILE A 77 -1.18 -7.70 44.99
N HIS A 78 -1.98 -8.75 45.19
CA HIS A 78 -3.39 -8.78 44.73
C HIS A 78 -4.28 -7.72 45.38
N SER A 79 -3.95 -7.26 46.59
CA SER A 79 -4.62 -6.15 47.29
C SER A 79 -4.31 -4.77 46.72
N GLU A 80 -3.18 -4.61 46.02
CA GLU A 80 -2.69 -3.34 45.46
C GLU A 80 -3.10 -3.14 43.99
N ILE A 81 -3.77 -4.14 43.39
CA ILE A 81 -4.26 -4.05 42.02
C ILE A 81 -5.48 -3.13 41.99
N ASP A 82 -5.22 -1.84 41.78
CA ASP A 82 -6.22 -0.93 41.22
C ASP A 82 -6.60 -1.39 39.80
N TRP A 83 -7.90 -1.45 39.54
CA TRP A 83 -8.49 -1.85 38.25
C TRP A 83 -8.79 -0.65 37.35
N ASN A 84 -8.72 0.58 37.88
CA ASN A 84 -8.81 1.81 37.10
C ASN A 84 -7.46 2.18 36.46
N ASN A 85 -6.34 1.69 37.00
CA ASN A 85 -5.01 1.89 36.44
C ASN A 85 -4.75 0.99 35.22
N ASN A 86 -4.66 1.61 34.04
CA ASN A 86 -4.37 0.92 32.78
C ASN A 86 -3.04 0.12 32.79
N GLU A 87 -2.02 0.54 33.54
CA GLU A 87 -0.78 -0.25 33.66
C GLU A 87 -1.03 -1.60 34.33
N HIS A 88 -1.87 -1.66 35.36
CA HIS A 88 -2.18 -2.90 36.08
C HIS A 88 -2.93 -3.86 35.16
N ILE A 89 -3.95 -3.35 34.46
CA ILE A 89 -4.69 -4.06 33.42
C ILE A 89 -3.74 -4.58 32.32
N CYS A 90 -2.81 -3.77 31.84
CA CYS A 90 -1.79 -4.18 30.87
C CYS A 90 -0.84 -5.25 31.43
N LYS A 91 -0.40 -5.15 32.69
CA LYS A 91 0.46 -6.15 33.36
C LYS A 91 -0.27 -7.51 33.48
N ILE A 92 -1.56 -7.52 33.83
CA ILE A 92 -2.42 -8.72 33.90
C ILE A 92 -2.63 -9.33 32.50
N ASN A 93 -3.07 -8.52 31.53
CA ASN A 93 -3.31 -8.97 30.16
C ASN A 93 -2.03 -9.49 29.49
N SER A 94 -0.87 -8.89 29.76
CA SER A 94 0.43 -9.39 29.31
C SER A 94 0.73 -10.78 29.87
N TRP A 95 0.49 -11.02 31.16
CA TRP A 95 0.69 -12.34 31.79
C TRP A 95 -0.25 -13.42 31.23
N ARG A 96 -1.56 -13.16 31.12
CA ARG A 96 -2.50 -14.11 30.49
C ARG A 96 -2.08 -14.43 29.04
N ASN A 97 -1.75 -13.40 28.25
CA ASN A 97 -1.30 -13.57 26.87
C ASN A 97 0.02 -14.36 26.73
N GLN A 98 0.95 -14.22 27.68
CA GLN A 98 2.17 -15.03 27.70
C GLN A 98 1.89 -16.52 27.91
N LEU A 99 0.92 -16.87 28.78
CA LEU A 99 0.57 -18.27 29.03
C LEU A 99 -0.10 -18.92 27.80
N TYR A 100 -1.12 -18.28 27.21
CA TYR A 100 -1.68 -18.73 25.92
C TYR A 100 -0.61 -18.79 24.81
N GLY A 101 0.30 -17.80 24.75
CA GLY A 101 1.37 -17.76 23.75
C GLY A 101 2.42 -18.86 23.91
N ARG A 102 2.69 -19.32 25.14
CA ARG A 102 3.56 -20.45 25.48
C ARG A 102 2.92 -21.80 25.14
N ALA A 103 1.61 -21.92 25.31
CA ALA A 103 0.80 -23.09 24.93
C ALA A 103 0.55 -23.20 23.41
N GLY A 104 1.09 -22.28 22.59
CA GLY A 104 0.82 -22.23 21.15
C GLY A 104 -0.54 -21.63 20.77
N MET A 105 -1.46 -21.45 21.74
CA MET A 105 -2.81 -20.87 21.63
C MET A 105 -2.80 -19.35 21.33
N LYS A 106 -2.10 -18.95 20.28
CA LYS A 106 -2.05 -17.57 19.80
C LYS A 106 -3.37 -17.27 19.08
N SER A 107 -4.40 -16.82 19.82
CA SER A 107 -5.53 -16.15 19.16
C SER A 107 -5.06 -14.80 18.61
N LYS A 108 -4.49 -14.86 17.41
CA LYS A 108 -4.65 -13.81 16.43
C LYS A 108 -5.95 -14.14 15.72
N GLN A 109 -6.93 -13.27 15.84
CA GLN A 109 -8.05 -13.26 14.91
C GLN A 109 -7.46 -12.86 13.54
N ILE A 110 -7.15 -13.87 12.71
CA ILE A 110 -6.64 -13.64 11.36
C ILE A 110 -7.86 -13.32 10.50
N THR A 111 -8.38 -12.10 10.66
CA THR A 111 -9.39 -11.53 9.77
C THR A 111 -8.77 -11.47 8.37
N MET A 112 -9.10 -12.47 7.55
CA MET A 112 -8.52 -12.69 6.23
C MET A 112 -8.64 -11.43 5.38
N TRP A 113 -7.61 -11.16 4.58
CA TRP A 113 -7.62 -10.02 3.66
C TRP A 113 -8.28 -10.44 2.35
N ASN A 114 -9.39 -9.78 1.99
CA ASN A 114 -10.04 -9.95 0.71
C ASN A 114 -9.19 -9.30 -0.40
N GLU A 115 -9.21 -9.82 -1.62
CA GLU A 115 -8.46 -9.25 -2.75
C GLU A 115 -8.86 -7.80 -3.06
N VAL A 116 -10.13 -7.43 -2.84
CA VAL A 116 -10.62 -6.04 -2.95
C VAL A 116 -9.94 -5.13 -1.92
N GLU A 117 -9.77 -5.59 -0.68
CA GLU A 117 -9.01 -4.84 0.36
C GLU A 117 -7.51 -4.73 0.01
N VAL A 118 -6.93 -5.73 -0.66
CA VAL A 118 -5.52 -5.64 -1.11
C VAL A 118 -5.39 -4.63 -2.23
N SER A 119 -6.29 -4.70 -3.21
CA SER A 119 -6.29 -3.86 -4.41
C SER A 119 -6.53 -2.39 -4.08
N PHE A 120 -7.32 -2.06 -3.04
CA PHE A 120 -7.40 -0.70 -2.49
C PHE A 120 -6.02 -0.17 -2.06
N LEU A 121 -5.22 -0.97 -1.34
CA LEU A 121 -3.90 -0.54 -0.84
C LEU A 121 -2.88 -0.39 -1.97
N GLU A 122 -2.93 -1.26 -2.98
CA GLU A 122 -2.09 -1.16 -4.18
C GLU A 122 -2.48 0.09 -4.99
N LEU A 123 -3.77 0.24 -5.32
CA LEU A 123 -4.33 1.37 -6.05
C LEU A 123 -4.03 2.72 -5.37
N THR A 124 -4.12 2.79 -4.04
CA THR A 124 -3.73 4.00 -3.26
C THR A 124 -2.35 4.48 -3.66
N PHE A 125 -1.36 3.58 -3.68
CA PHE A 125 0.01 3.95 -3.97
C PHE A 125 0.25 4.17 -5.46
N HIS A 126 -0.45 3.48 -6.36
CA HIS A 126 -0.40 3.79 -7.79
C HIS A 126 -0.92 5.19 -8.10
N LEU A 127 -2.06 5.59 -7.54
CA LEU A 127 -2.62 6.94 -7.71
C LEU A 127 -1.68 8.01 -7.13
N LEU A 128 -1.10 7.79 -5.95
CA LEU A 128 -0.07 8.67 -5.37
C LEU A 128 1.19 8.80 -6.24
N ILE A 129 1.65 7.71 -6.87
CA ILE A 129 2.80 7.74 -7.79
C ILE A 129 2.48 8.57 -9.04
N VAL A 130 1.28 8.43 -9.60
CA VAL A 130 0.85 9.14 -10.81
C VAL A 130 0.65 10.65 -10.54
N GLU A 131 0.01 11.01 -9.42
CA GLU A 131 -0.10 12.41 -8.96
C GLU A 131 1.28 13.01 -8.69
N GLY A 132 2.11 12.31 -7.89
CA GLY A 132 3.44 12.76 -7.50
C GLY A 132 4.40 12.95 -8.68
N ALA A 133 4.29 12.13 -9.72
CA ALA A 133 5.10 12.27 -10.92
C ALA A 133 4.79 13.54 -11.73
N LYS A 134 3.52 14.00 -11.72
CA LYS A 134 3.12 15.25 -12.40
C LYS A 134 3.34 16.50 -11.52
N PHE A 135 2.89 16.48 -10.27
CA PHE A 135 2.82 17.71 -9.44
C PHE A 135 3.69 17.70 -8.17
N GLY A 136 4.27 16.55 -7.79
CA GLY A 136 4.82 16.33 -6.45
C GLY A 136 3.72 16.09 -5.41
N VAL A 137 4.02 15.29 -4.37
CA VAL A 137 3.05 14.94 -3.31
C VAL A 137 3.76 14.62 -1.99
N MET A 138 3.15 14.96 -0.86
CA MET A 138 3.59 14.51 0.45
C MET A 138 3.01 13.12 0.77
N VAL A 139 3.85 12.13 1.10
CA VAL A 139 3.41 10.77 1.43
C VAL A 139 2.40 10.77 2.59
N PRO A 140 1.16 10.26 2.40
CA PRO A 140 0.17 10.24 3.46
C PRO A 140 0.60 9.39 4.66
N ARG A 141 0.32 9.90 5.87
CA ARG A 141 0.57 9.14 7.11
C ARG A 141 -0.27 7.86 7.09
N THR A 142 0.32 6.73 7.49
CA THR A 142 -0.37 5.41 7.56
C THR A 142 -1.71 5.45 8.30
N ARG A 143 -1.87 6.37 9.28
CA ARG A 143 -3.13 6.58 10.00
C ARG A 143 -4.25 7.08 9.08
N ALA A 144 -3.97 8.05 8.20
CA ALA A 144 -4.97 8.60 7.27
C ALA A 144 -5.40 7.58 6.22
N ILE A 145 -4.45 6.79 5.69
CA ILE A 145 -4.77 5.68 4.76
C ILE A 145 -5.61 4.60 5.46
N LEU A 146 -5.36 4.34 6.75
CA LEU A 146 -6.17 3.43 7.57
C LEU A 146 -7.58 3.97 7.83
N ASP A 147 -7.73 5.26 8.08
CA ASP A 147 -9.05 5.86 8.28
C ASP A 147 -9.86 5.83 6.97
N ALA A 148 -9.31 6.30 5.85
CA ALA A 148 -9.98 6.18 4.54
C ALA A 148 -10.30 4.71 4.14
N PHE A 149 -9.41 3.76 4.46
CA PHE A 149 -9.69 2.32 4.28
C PHE A 149 -10.87 1.85 5.14
N ASN A 150 -10.93 2.26 6.41
CA ASN A 150 -12.01 1.89 7.31
C ASN A 150 -13.32 2.55 6.89
N ASP A 151 -13.30 3.81 6.45
CA ASP A 151 -14.48 4.54 5.98
C ASP A 151 -15.05 3.91 4.71
N HIS A 152 -14.20 3.40 3.80
CA HIS A 152 -14.65 2.65 2.61
C HIS A 152 -15.19 1.25 2.94
N PHE A 153 -14.50 0.48 3.79
CA PHE A 153 -14.81 -0.93 3.99
C PHE A 153 -15.72 -1.26 5.18
N THR A 154 -15.85 -0.41 6.20
CA THR A 154 -16.61 -0.77 7.42
C THR A 154 -18.09 -0.95 7.13
N GLY A 155 -18.68 -2.05 7.61
CA GLY A 155 -20.06 -2.43 7.32
C GLY A 155 -20.26 -3.11 5.96
N MET A 156 -19.27 -3.11 5.05
CA MET A 156 -19.37 -3.90 3.82
C MET A 156 -19.48 -5.39 4.13
N VAL A 157 -20.37 -6.08 3.41
CA VAL A 157 -20.48 -7.54 3.39
C VAL A 157 -19.67 -8.06 2.19
N PHE A 158 -18.87 -9.10 2.42
CA PHE A 158 -18.14 -9.82 1.38
C PHE A 158 -18.72 -11.22 1.22
N GLN A 159 -18.64 -11.79 0.02
CA GLN A 159 -19.01 -13.19 -0.22
C GLN A 159 -17.79 -14.12 -0.24
N ASP A 160 -18.01 -15.36 0.16
CA ASP A 160 -17.04 -16.45 0.02
C ASP A 160 -17.08 -17.12 -1.36
N SER A 161 -16.19 -18.08 -1.60
CA SER A 161 -16.11 -18.87 -2.84
C SER A 161 -17.35 -19.75 -3.12
N HIS A 162 -18.35 -19.74 -2.26
CA HIS A 162 -19.63 -20.44 -2.38
C HIS A 162 -20.82 -19.47 -2.41
N GLY A 163 -20.57 -18.16 -2.55
CA GLY A 163 -21.60 -17.12 -2.58
C GLY A 163 -22.26 -16.83 -1.23
N ARG A 164 -21.65 -17.26 -0.12
CA ARG A 164 -22.18 -16.99 1.23
C ARG A 164 -21.62 -15.69 1.77
N ASP A 165 -22.49 -14.86 2.30
CA ASP A 165 -22.12 -13.61 2.97
C ASP A 165 -21.32 -13.88 4.26
N TYR A 166 -20.23 -13.13 4.43
CA TYR A 166 -19.50 -13.00 5.69
C TYR A 166 -20.16 -11.95 6.60
N GLU A 167 -19.84 -12.01 7.90
CA GLU A 167 -20.15 -10.94 8.85
C GLU A 167 -19.74 -9.55 8.31
N PRO A 168 -20.57 -8.50 8.49
CA PRO A 168 -20.25 -7.13 8.08
C PRO A 168 -18.90 -6.68 8.62
N ARG A 169 -18.13 -5.96 7.79
CA ARG A 169 -16.71 -5.71 8.09
C ARG A 169 -16.52 -4.76 9.28
N GLU A 170 -15.87 -5.25 10.32
CA GLU A 170 -15.33 -4.40 11.40
C GLU A 170 -14.15 -3.56 10.93
N ALA A 171 -14.02 -2.34 11.46
CA ALA A 171 -12.87 -1.45 11.24
C ALA A 171 -11.54 -2.15 11.61
N ARG A 172 -10.54 -2.08 10.73
CA ARG A 172 -9.26 -2.77 10.92
C ARG A 172 -8.45 -2.12 12.05
N PRO A 173 -7.87 -2.90 12.99
CA PRO A 173 -6.96 -2.35 13.99
C PRO A 173 -5.61 -2.00 13.36
N ALA A 174 -5.05 -0.85 13.72
CA ALA A 174 -3.85 -0.28 13.09
C ALA A 174 -2.67 -1.26 12.98
N ASN A 175 -2.41 -2.06 14.02
CA ASN A 175 -1.34 -3.06 14.00
C ASN A 175 -1.49 -4.12 12.90
N ALA A 176 -2.73 -4.51 12.56
CA ALA A 176 -3.00 -5.46 11.48
C ALA A 176 -2.89 -4.78 10.10
N PHE A 177 -3.39 -3.54 10.00
CA PHE A 177 -3.32 -2.72 8.78
C PHE A 177 -1.86 -2.43 8.39
N THR A 178 -1.06 -1.83 9.27
CA THR A 178 0.35 -1.53 9.00
C THR A 178 1.13 -2.80 8.64
N SER A 179 0.88 -3.91 9.33
CA SER A 179 1.50 -5.22 9.03
C SER A 179 1.15 -5.79 7.64
N LYS A 180 0.03 -5.36 7.03
CA LYS A 180 -0.37 -5.70 5.67
C LYS A 180 0.16 -4.67 4.67
N LEU A 181 0.01 -3.37 4.96
CA LEU A 181 0.47 -2.29 4.09
C LEU A 181 1.95 -2.43 3.74
N THR A 182 2.82 -2.64 4.72
CA THR A 182 4.27 -2.85 4.49
C THR A 182 4.59 -4.09 3.63
N ARG A 183 3.66 -5.05 3.49
CA ARG A 183 3.84 -6.24 2.64
C ARG A 183 3.28 -6.08 1.22
N VAL A 184 2.34 -5.14 1.03
CA VAL A 184 1.64 -4.92 -0.23
C VAL A 184 2.27 -3.73 -0.96
N ALA A 185 2.34 -2.59 -0.27
CA ALA A 185 2.88 -1.34 -0.80
C ALA A 185 4.35 -1.13 -0.44
N GLY A 186 5.14 -2.19 -0.18
CA GLY A 186 6.57 -2.06 0.12
C GLY A 186 7.33 -1.44 -1.05
N ASN A 187 7.45 -2.19 -2.16
CA ASN A 187 8.06 -1.72 -3.40
C ASN A 187 7.39 -0.42 -3.92
N LEU A 188 6.07 -0.28 -3.74
CA LEU A 188 5.33 0.90 -4.19
C LEU A 188 5.65 2.16 -3.36
N LYS A 189 5.91 2.02 -2.05
CA LYS A 189 6.33 3.12 -1.19
C LYS A 189 7.74 3.59 -1.56
N ASP A 190 8.68 2.65 -1.71
CA ASP A 190 10.06 2.96 -2.08
C ASP A 190 10.12 3.66 -3.45
N ARG A 191 9.23 3.27 -4.38
CA ARG A 191 9.05 3.91 -5.70
C ARG A 191 8.32 5.25 -5.63
N LEU A 192 7.37 5.45 -4.72
CA LEU A 192 6.76 6.77 -4.46
C LEU A 192 7.83 7.74 -3.92
N GLU A 193 8.65 7.30 -2.97
CA GLU A 193 9.74 8.10 -2.41
C GLU A 193 10.76 8.50 -3.49
N ALA A 194 11.13 7.60 -4.39
CA ALA A 194 11.99 7.90 -5.56
C ALA A 194 11.32 8.77 -6.66
N VAL A 195 10.01 9.03 -6.58
CA VAL A 195 9.29 9.94 -7.50
C VAL A 195 9.16 11.36 -6.92
N ILE A 196 9.18 11.49 -5.59
CA ILE A 196 9.02 12.77 -4.88
C ILE A 196 10.34 13.36 -4.33
N GLU A 197 11.47 12.65 -4.48
CA GLU A 197 12.76 12.99 -3.86
C GLU A 197 13.20 14.45 -4.13
N ASP A 198 13.01 14.94 -5.36
CA ASP A 198 13.24 16.34 -5.78
C ASP A 198 11.95 17.17 -5.91
N ARG A 199 10.80 16.67 -5.43
CA ARG A 199 9.47 17.23 -5.72
C ARG A 199 8.50 17.19 -4.52
N PRO A 200 8.78 17.98 -3.46
CA PRO A 200 7.83 18.17 -2.37
C PRO A 200 6.58 18.90 -2.90
N GLY A 201 5.42 18.26 -2.73
CA GLY A 201 4.11 18.83 -3.06
C GLY A 201 3.14 18.74 -1.88
N ASP A 202 1.87 19.04 -2.14
CA ASP A 202 0.83 19.10 -1.13
C ASP A 202 0.42 17.71 -0.60
N SER A 203 -0.37 17.71 0.48
CA SER A 203 -0.90 16.49 1.11
C SER A 203 -2.15 15.99 0.36
N PHE A 204 -1.96 15.19 -0.70
CA PHE A 204 -3.04 14.48 -1.39
C PHE A 204 -3.21 13.04 -0.87
N LEU A 205 -4.46 12.58 -0.76
CA LEU A 205 -4.83 11.19 -0.47
C LEU A 205 -6.04 10.84 -1.36
N PRO A 206 -5.94 9.85 -2.26
CA PRO A 206 -6.99 9.58 -3.25
C PRO A 206 -8.28 9.03 -2.64
N VAL A 207 -9.43 9.52 -3.13
CA VAL A 207 -10.77 9.06 -2.76
C VAL A 207 -11.16 7.85 -3.62
N ILE A 208 -10.69 6.67 -3.22
CA ILE A 208 -10.92 5.42 -3.95
C ILE A 208 -12.39 5.01 -3.86
N THR A 209 -13.06 4.90 -5.01
CA THR A 209 -14.42 4.35 -5.13
C THR A 209 -14.41 2.87 -5.50
N GLN A 210 -15.52 2.17 -5.26
CA GLN A 210 -15.68 0.76 -5.62
C GLN A 210 -15.57 0.51 -7.15
N ALA A 211 -15.90 1.51 -7.97
CA ALA A 211 -15.73 1.45 -9.43
C ALA A 211 -14.25 1.44 -9.82
N MET A 212 -13.43 2.30 -9.19
CA MET A 212 -11.98 2.35 -9.43
C MET A 212 -11.31 1.03 -9.04
N ILE A 213 -11.71 0.41 -7.92
CA ILE A 213 -11.19 -0.91 -7.51
C ILE A 213 -11.58 -2.01 -8.52
N LYS A 214 -12.81 -1.99 -9.04
CA LYS A 214 -13.27 -2.94 -10.07
C LYS A 214 -12.44 -2.80 -11.36
N GLN A 215 -12.26 -1.58 -11.85
CA GLN A 215 -11.44 -1.31 -13.04
C GLN A 215 -9.97 -1.67 -12.82
N TYR A 216 -9.41 -1.45 -11.63
CA TYR A 216 -8.05 -1.87 -11.26
C TYR A 216 -7.90 -3.41 -11.22
N LEU A 217 -8.93 -4.14 -10.76
CA LEU A 217 -8.97 -5.61 -10.82
C LEU A 217 -9.06 -6.12 -12.27
N GLU A 218 -9.86 -5.48 -13.12
CA GLU A 218 -9.95 -5.79 -14.55
C GLU A 218 -8.60 -5.57 -15.27
N LEU A 219 -7.88 -4.51 -14.92
CA LEU A 219 -6.52 -4.25 -15.41
C LEU A 219 -5.51 -5.31 -14.93
N LYS A 220 -5.59 -5.76 -13.66
CA LYS A 220 -4.74 -6.85 -13.12
C LYS A 220 -5.02 -8.21 -13.75
N ALA A 221 -6.25 -8.48 -14.18
CA ALA A 221 -6.62 -9.70 -14.88
C ALA A 221 -6.10 -9.72 -16.34
N ASP A 222 -5.84 -8.54 -16.92
CA ASP A 222 -5.37 -8.41 -18.30
C ASP A 222 -3.89 -8.84 -18.48
N SER A 223 -3.56 -9.28 -19.70
CA SER A 223 -2.21 -9.70 -20.08
C SER A 223 -1.31 -8.48 -20.36
N PRO A 224 -0.05 -8.42 -19.86
CA PRO A 224 0.74 -9.52 -19.32
C PRO A 224 0.81 -9.62 -17.78
N VAL A 225 -0.01 -8.90 -17.00
CA VAL A 225 0.02 -9.04 -15.53
C VAL A 225 -0.61 -10.36 -15.09
N ASN A 226 -1.84 -10.67 -15.51
CA ASN A 226 -2.55 -11.91 -15.18
C ASN A 226 -2.42 -12.30 -13.68
N GLY A 227 -2.63 -11.32 -12.80
CA GLY A 227 -2.49 -11.45 -11.35
C GLY A 227 -1.06 -11.50 -10.77
N ASP A 228 0.01 -11.63 -11.56
CA ASP A 228 1.39 -11.66 -11.02
C ASP A 228 1.89 -10.27 -10.64
N SER A 229 1.91 -10.01 -9.33
CA SER A 229 2.41 -8.75 -8.77
C SER A 229 3.88 -8.47 -9.08
N LYS A 230 4.69 -9.46 -9.46
CA LYS A 230 6.07 -9.25 -9.93
C LYS A 230 6.17 -8.59 -11.29
N ASN A 231 5.11 -8.65 -12.11
CA ASN A 231 5.07 -7.97 -13.39
C ASN A 231 4.61 -6.51 -13.24
N LEU A 232 3.85 -6.14 -12.20
CA LEU A 232 3.45 -4.75 -11.93
C LEU A 232 4.66 -3.81 -11.82
N ASP A 233 5.77 -4.25 -11.21
CA ASP A 233 7.00 -3.45 -11.12
C ASP A 233 7.70 -3.21 -12.47
N LYS A 234 7.35 -3.97 -13.52
CA LYS A 234 7.79 -3.69 -14.91
C LYS A 234 6.81 -2.79 -15.67
N VAL A 235 5.53 -2.86 -15.35
CA VAL A 235 4.46 -2.06 -15.98
C VAL A 235 4.58 -0.59 -15.57
N PHE A 236 4.99 -0.33 -14.33
CA PHE A 236 5.09 1.02 -13.79
C PHE A 236 6.53 1.54 -13.70
N THR A 237 7.15 1.82 -14.84
CA THR A 237 8.51 2.41 -14.93
C THR A 237 8.56 3.93 -14.67
N TRP A 238 7.59 4.46 -13.91
CA TRP A 238 7.44 5.87 -13.57
C TRP A 238 8.65 6.38 -12.78
N LYS A 239 9.35 7.37 -13.34
CA LYS A 239 10.42 8.14 -12.71
C LYS A 239 10.08 9.63 -12.80
N ALA A 240 10.55 10.41 -11.83
CA ALA A 240 10.24 11.83 -11.72
C ALA A 240 10.63 12.61 -12.99
N GLY A 241 9.64 13.14 -13.73
CA GLY A 241 9.86 14.06 -14.86
C GLY A 241 10.35 13.44 -16.18
N THR A 242 10.56 12.14 -16.27
CA THR A 242 10.70 11.46 -17.57
C THR A 242 9.33 10.96 -18.03
N PRO A 243 8.88 11.25 -19.27
CA PRO A 243 7.72 10.55 -19.81
C PRO A 243 8.00 9.04 -19.82
N VAL A 244 7.04 8.25 -19.35
CA VAL A 244 7.14 6.78 -19.34
C VAL A 244 7.27 6.29 -20.78
N PRO A 245 8.26 5.44 -21.13
CA PRO A 245 8.42 4.96 -22.49
C PRO A 245 7.23 4.09 -22.95
N THR A 246 6.28 4.69 -23.65
CA THR A 246 5.03 4.07 -24.14
C THR A 246 5.22 3.07 -25.29
N GLY A 247 6.40 2.45 -25.40
CA GLY A 247 6.73 1.45 -26.41
C GLY A 247 5.99 0.11 -26.24
N ASP A 248 5.37 -0.11 -25.08
CA ASP A 248 4.39 -1.17 -24.84
C ASP A 248 2.99 -0.54 -24.70
N PRO A 249 2.01 -0.87 -25.57
CA PRO A 249 0.66 -0.32 -25.50
C PRO A 249 -0.07 -0.67 -24.20
N TYR A 250 0.33 -1.73 -23.49
CA TYR A 250 -0.22 -2.09 -22.19
C TYR A 250 0.06 -1.02 -21.13
N ILE A 251 1.28 -0.47 -21.13
CA ILE A 251 1.68 0.59 -20.18
C ILE A 251 0.84 1.84 -20.42
N GLY A 252 0.59 2.19 -21.69
CA GLY A 252 -0.31 3.29 -22.07
C GLY A 252 -1.74 3.08 -21.57
N LYS A 253 -2.29 1.87 -21.69
CA LYS A 253 -3.64 1.52 -21.17
C LYS A 253 -3.74 1.73 -19.66
N TRP A 254 -2.74 1.29 -18.90
CA TRP A 254 -2.71 1.46 -17.44
C TRP A 254 -2.52 2.91 -17.01
N GLN A 255 -1.63 3.65 -17.69
CA GLN A 255 -1.44 5.07 -17.44
C GLN A 255 -2.73 5.86 -17.69
N ALA A 256 -3.36 5.69 -18.85
CA ALA A 256 -4.62 6.36 -19.18
C ALA A 256 -5.73 6.00 -18.18
N ALA A 257 -5.83 4.74 -17.75
CA ALA A 257 -6.82 4.35 -16.75
C ALA A 257 -6.59 5.01 -15.38
N LEU A 258 -5.36 5.06 -14.87
CA LEU A 258 -5.06 5.72 -13.59
C LEU A 258 -5.20 7.25 -13.66
N GLU A 259 -4.84 7.86 -14.78
CA GLU A 259 -5.04 9.31 -14.98
C GLU A 259 -6.53 9.66 -15.08
N ASN A 260 -7.34 8.85 -15.77
CA ASN A 260 -8.80 8.98 -15.79
C ASN A 260 -9.44 8.77 -14.40
N MET A 261 -8.85 7.91 -13.55
CA MET A 261 -9.28 7.76 -12.15
C MET A 261 -8.98 9.01 -11.31
N LEU A 262 -7.82 9.65 -11.51
CA LEU A 262 -7.46 10.90 -10.83
C LEU A 262 -8.30 12.09 -11.31
N GLN A 263 -8.63 12.19 -12.60
CA GLN A 263 -9.54 13.21 -13.13
C GLN A 263 -10.97 13.12 -12.55
N GLN A 264 -11.37 11.97 -11.99
CA GLN A 264 -12.64 11.78 -11.29
C GLN A 264 -12.55 12.09 -9.78
N ASP A 265 -11.34 12.25 -9.24
CA ASP A 265 -11.10 12.58 -7.84
C ASP A 265 -10.98 14.09 -7.67
N SER A 266 -11.98 14.71 -7.04
CA SER A 266 -12.02 16.14 -6.76
C SER A 266 -10.91 16.64 -5.82
N GLY A 267 -10.12 15.73 -5.22
CA GLY A 267 -8.91 16.07 -4.46
C GLY A 267 -7.61 16.05 -5.27
N SER A 268 -7.61 15.55 -6.51
CA SER A 268 -6.44 15.52 -7.40
C SER A 268 -6.32 16.80 -8.22
N LYS A 269 -5.09 17.28 -8.43
CA LYS A 269 -4.81 18.40 -9.33
C LYS A 269 -4.99 18.04 -10.81
N MET A 270 -5.17 16.75 -11.15
CA MET A 270 -5.59 16.34 -12.50
C MET A 270 -7.05 16.67 -12.79
N ALA A 271 -7.89 16.88 -11.77
CA ALA A 271 -9.26 17.38 -11.94
C ALA A 271 -9.30 18.91 -12.15
N GLU A 272 -8.31 19.65 -11.65
CA GLU A 272 -8.17 21.11 -11.85
C GLU A 272 -7.51 21.48 -13.17
N SER A 273 -6.59 20.64 -13.69
CA SER A 273 -6.08 20.83 -15.04
C SER A 273 -7.22 20.63 -16.04
N GLU A 274 -7.66 21.71 -16.71
CA GLU A 274 -8.63 21.60 -17.80
C GLU A 274 -8.20 20.47 -18.75
N PRO A 275 -9.12 19.57 -19.17
CA PRO A 275 -8.78 18.51 -20.09
C PRO A 275 -8.19 19.19 -21.32
N VAL A 276 -6.91 18.93 -21.61
CA VAL A 276 -6.15 19.61 -22.68
C VAL A 276 -7.01 19.55 -23.92
N ARG A 277 -7.63 20.68 -24.27
CA ARG A 277 -8.50 20.74 -25.44
C ARG A 277 -7.67 20.20 -26.58
N SER A 278 -8.14 19.13 -27.19
CA SER A 278 -7.61 18.67 -28.46
C SER A 278 -7.54 19.92 -29.33
N ILE A 279 -6.33 20.39 -29.61
CA ILE A 279 -6.17 21.51 -30.52
C ILE A 279 -6.46 20.89 -31.87
N GLU A 280 -7.75 20.91 -32.22
CA GLU A 280 -8.24 20.81 -33.57
C GLU A 280 -7.66 22.03 -34.29
N CYS A 281 -6.38 21.90 -34.66
CA CYS A 281 -5.73 22.77 -35.61
C CYS A 281 -6.49 22.55 -36.92
N ASP A 282 -7.53 23.36 -37.14
CA ASP A 282 -8.19 23.46 -38.43
C ASP A 282 -7.10 23.69 -39.47
N ALA A 283 -6.84 22.67 -40.30
CA ALA A 283 -5.68 22.63 -41.19
C ALA A 283 -5.73 23.71 -42.28
N ALA A 284 -6.82 24.48 -42.35
CA ALA A 284 -7.01 25.66 -43.17
C ALA A 284 -6.21 26.90 -42.69
N ASP A 285 -5.89 27.01 -41.40
CA ASP A 285 -5.21 28.19 -40.81
C ASP A 285 -3.71 27.97 -40.55
N LEU A 286 -3.16 26.80 -40.90
CA LEU A 286 -1.71 26.59 -40.94
C LEU A 286 -1.12 27.14 -42.24
N PRO A 287 -0.04 27.93 -42.22
CA PRO A 287 0.63 28.35 -43.45
C PRO A 287 1.24 27.13 -44.16
N GLU A 288 1.26 27.16 -45.50
CA GLU A 288 1.56 25.99 -46.35
C GLU A 288 2.91 25.33 -46.04
N ASP A 289 3.90 26.13 -45.63
CA ASP A 289 5.24 25.68 -45.26
C ASP A 289 5.27 24.87 -43.96
N ILE A 290 4.34 25.10 -43.04
CA ILE A 290 4.15 24.28 -41.83
C ILE A 290 3.27 23.06 -42.13
N ALA A 291 2.22 23.20 -42.93
CA ALA A 291 1.35 22.09 -43.32
C ALA A 291 2.14 20.95 -44.00
N LEU A 292 3.01 21.29 -44.96
CA LEU A 292 3.91 20.34 -45.62
C LEU A 292 4.89 19.65 -44.66
N GLN A 293 5.36 20.34 -43.61
CA GLN A 293 6.24 19.75 -42.61
C GLN A 293 5.49 18.76 -41.70
N VAL A 294 4.25 19.07 -41.32
CA VAL A 294 3.39 18.16 -40.53
C VAL A 294 3.02 16.92 -41.35
N GLU A 295 2.66 17.08 -42.62
CA GLU A 295 2.35 15.94 -43.50
C GLU A 295 3.57 15.04 -43.71
N ALA A 296 4.75 15.62 -44.02
CA ALA A 296 5.99 14.87 -44.15
C ALA A 296 6.39 14.14 -42.86
N ALA A 297 6.17 14.74 -41.70
CA ALA A 297 6.41 14.10 -40.40
C ALA A 297 5.43 12.93 -40.15
N THR A 298 4.15 13.10 -40.47
CA THR A 298 3.13 12.04 -40.37
C THR A 298 3.47 10.86 -41.29
N ILE A 299 3.88 11.11 -42.53
CA ILE A 299 4.34 10.08 -43.47
C ILE A 299 5.56 9.33 -42.90
N LEU A 300 6.54 10.05 -42.35
CA LEU A 300 7.72 9.45 -41.70
C LEU A 300 7.36 8.56 -40.49
N VAL A 301 6.32 8.92 -39.72
CA VAL A 301 5.80 8.08 -38.62
C VAL A 301 5.10 6.84 -39.17
N GLN A 302 4.25 6.97 -40.19
CA GLN A 302 3.56 5.82 -40.82
C GLN A 302 4.55 4.83 -41.46
N MET A 303 5.59 5.32 -42.15
CA MET A 303 6.66 4.48 -42.70
C MET A 303 7.44 3.74 -41.61
N ARG A 304 7.67 4.35 -40.44
CA ARG A 304 8.31 3.69 -39.29
C ARG A 304 7.40 2.67 -38.59
N ALA A 305 6.09 2.84 -38.67
CA ALA A 305 5.10 1.88 -38.15
C ALA A 305 4.88 0.66 -39.05
N GLY A 306 5.47 0.61 -40.25
CA GLY A 306 5.32 -0.48 -41.23
C GLY A 306 4.03 -0.43 -42.05
N THR A 307 3.07 0.42 -41.69
CA THR A 307 1.89 0.74 -42.51
C THR A 307 2.27 1.68 -43.65
N ILE A 308 2.76 1.11 -44.75
CA ILE A 308 2.90 1.81 -46.02
C ILE A 308 1.50 1.96 -46.65
N PRO A 309 1.01 3.18 -46.92
CA PRO A 309 -0.25 3.37 -47.65
C PRO A 309 -0.09 2.91 -49.11
N SER A 310 -1.00 2.06 -49.59
CA SER A 310 -1.01 1.62 -50.99
C SER A 310 -1.61 2.70 -51.89
N TYR A 311 -0.76 3.61 -52.37
CA TYR A 311 -1.15 4.63 -53.34
C TYR A 311 -1.33 4.01 -54.74
N ASP A 312 -2.58 3.88 -55.19
CA ASP A 312 -2.97 3.47 -56.55
C ASP A 312 -2.62 4.57 -57.57
N TYR A 313 -1.34 4.59 -57.99
CA TYR A 313 -0.81 5.54 -58.97
C TYR A 313 -1.36 5.28 -60.38
N ARG A 314 -2.60 5.73 -60.62
CA ARG A 314 -3.22 5.74 -61.95
C ARG A 314 -2.54 6.76 -62.85
N TYR A 315 -1.56 6.31 -63.61
CA TYR A 315 -1.01 7.06 -64.74
C TYR A 315 -2.14 7.48 -65.68
N ARG A 316 -2.31 8.79 -65.87
CA ARG A 316 -3.35 9.39 -66.71
C ARG A 316 -2.75 9.76 -68.06
N ASP A 317 -2.49 8.75 -68.88
CA ASP A 317 -1.84 8.92 -70.19
C ASP A 317 -2.68 9.77 -71.14
N GLY A 318 -2.33 11.06 -71.23
CA GLY A 318 -2.87 12.01 -72.18
C GLY A 318 -2.07 12.02 -73.49
N LEU A 319 -2.17 10.95 -74.28
CA LEU A 319 -1.55 10.89 -75.61
C LEU A 319 -2.56 11.22 -76.73
N SER A 320 -2.25 12.27 -77.48
CA SER A 320 -3.15 12.89 -78.46
C SER A 320 -3.36 12.04 -79.72
N THR A 321 -4.61 11.72 -80.04
CA THR A 321 -4.98 11.16 -81.35
C THR A 321 -4.98 12.25 -82.43
N LEU A 322 -3.96 12.28 -83.29
CA LEU A 322 -3.97 13.09 -84.50
C LEU A 322 -5.01 12.55 -85.50
N SER A 323 -5.89 13.43 -85.98
CA SER A 323 -6.91 13.09 -86.97
C SER A 323 -6.30 13.07 -88.38
N SER A 324 -6.25 11.89 -89.01
CA SER A 324 -5.94 11.73 -90.43
C SER A 324 -7.22 11.49 -91.22
N SER A 325 -7.63 12.48 -92.01
CA SER A 325 -8.65 12.33 -93.05
C SER A 325 -8.12 11.48 -94.21
N PRO A 326 -8.99 10.72 -94.88
CA PRO A 326 -8.94 10.65 -96.34
C PRO A 326 -10.29 10.95 -97.02
N TYR A 327 -10.18 11.24 -98.33
CA TYR A 327 -11.25 11.16 -99.32
C TYR A 327 -11.68 9.69 -99.56
#